data_AF-I4HAF3-F1
#
_entry.id   AF-I4HAF3-F1
#
_cell.length_a   1.000
_cell.length_b   1.000
_cell.length_c   1.000
_cell.angle_alpha   90.00
_cell.angle_beta   90.00
_cell.angle_gamma   90.00
#
_symmetry.space_group_name_H-M   'P 1'
#
loop_
_entity.id
_entity.type
_entity.pdbx_description
1 polymer ?
#
loop_
_entity_poly.entity_id
_entity_poly.type
_entity_poly.pdbx_seq_one_letter_code
_entity_poly.pdbx_strand_id
1 'polypeptide(L)'
;MKEVTYYYQGICPETGELLRLPRTLLAEKIAQDLMTTITNPEGKMYGILLGENAAGEIEILKAFSGQGEATGWVPSLVGREKIMLEEKRVLQLLETIKQEIITLQSIPEHNLYRLNQANFERKIQALQQQHQNHKQERDRLRNLGNLKPEELEKLNNLSRQEKRARKQLKQEQKQVLEPLIEKINFANQRIIELKQQRRNLSKQLQELLYQSYCLNNFSGQSLSLAKLMGSNLLPTGTGECCAPKLLNYAAMKGLKPIAMAEFWWGESNRDRKQGEFYGACQERCQPLMGFLLSGLRSSLEIIYEDEGIIAINKPAGLLSVAGRYQDSQDAVVNRFRRQGKNLIPVHRLDRETSGILLLAKSLDIYRCLSQQFQQRQVEKIYEAILSEIVERESGIIDLPLWRNPQNRPYQTVDWQRGKASQTYFKVVGKEGNYSRIEFIPYTGRTHQIRVHSQAGLGIGILGDRLYNGKQSDRLYLHAKQLSFRHPQTETKIDLIILTPF
;
A
#
# COMPACT_ATOMS: atom_id res chain seq x y z
N MET A 1 -11.55 -19.38 -21.37
CA MET A 1 -12.15 -19.15 -20.03
C MET A 1 -11.03 -19.27 -19.01
N LYS A 2 -10.34 -18.19 -18.64
CA LYS A 2 -10.60 -17.37 -17.43
C LYS A 2 -10.64 -18.16 -16.10
N GLU A 3 -9.98 -19.31 -15.98
CA GLU A 3 -9.69 -19.84 -14.65
C GLU A 3 -8.68 -18.94 -13.93
N VAL A 4 -9.11 -18.42 -12.78
CA VAL A 4 -8.33 -17.56 -11.90
C VAL A 4 -7.96 -18.37 -10.68
N THR A 5 -6.66 -18.48 -10.40
CA THR A 5 -6.13 -19.27 -9.28
C THR A 5 -5.94 -18.43 -8.02
N TYR A 6 -5.86 -17.10 -8.15
CA TYR A 6 -5.70 -16.16 -7.05
C TYR A 6 -6.09 -14.73 -7.48
N TYR A 7 -6.46 -13.87 -6.53
CA TYR A 7 -6.65 -12.44 -6.77
C TYR A 7 -5.73 -11.61 -5.87
N TYR A 8 -4.88 -10.80 -6.51
CA TYR A 8 -4.26 -9.65 -5.85
C TYR A 8 -5.36 -8.61 -5.67
N GLN A 9 -5.68 -8.28 -4.42
CA GLN A 9 -6.84 -7.43 -4.16
C GLN A 9 -6.62 -6.49 -2.99
N GLY A 10 -7.32 -5.37 -2.97
CA GLY A 10 -7.28 -4.41 -1.89
C GLY A 10 -8.37 -3.36 -2.04
N ILE A 11 -8.71 -2.70 -0.93
CA ILE A 11 -9.72 -1.64 -0.91
C ILE A 11 -9.08 -0.33 -1.35
N CYS A 12 -9.62 0.30 -2.38
CA CYS A 12 -9.21 1.62 -2.83
C CYS A 12 -9.32 2.63 -1.66
N PRO A 13 -8.23 3.31 -1.27
CA PRO A 13 -8.26 4.23 -0.14
C PRO A 13 -9.16 5.45 -0.38
N GLU A 14 -9.43 5.80 -1.63
CA GLU A 14 -10.25 6.97 -2.00
C GLU A 14 -11.72 6.64 -2.19
N THR A 15 -12.02 5.50 -2.82
CA THR A 15 -13.38 5.14 -3.23
C THR A 15 -14.03 4.08 -2.34
N GLY A 16 -13.25 3.39 -1.49
CA GLY A 16 -13.73 2.24 -0.71
C GLY A 16 -14.04 1.00 -1.55
N GLU A 17 -13.74 1.02 -2.84
CA GLU A 17 -14.04 -0.08 -3.77
C GLU A 17 -13.03 -1.23 -3.64
N LEU A 18 -13.50 -2.47 -3.69
CA LEU A 18 -12.63 -3.63 -3.77
C LEU A 18 -12.06 -3.79 -5.19
N LEU A 19 -10.75 -3.58 -5.32
CA LEU A 19 -10.00 -3.71 -6.56
C LEU A 19 -9.34 -5.09 -6.62
N ARG A 20 -9.28 -5.68 -7.82
CA ARG A 20 -8.75 -7.04 -8.04
C ARG A 20 -7.95 -7.12 -9.32
N LEU A 21 -6.83 -7.83 -9.26
CA LEU A 21 -6.02 -8.25 -10.39
C LEU A 21 -5.83 -9.78 -10.31
N PRO A 22 -6.26 -10.55 -11.32
CA PRO A 22 -6.18 -12.00 -11.25
C PRO A 22 -4.77 -12.54 -11.48
N ARG A 23 -4.48 -13.69 -10.88
CA ARG A 23 -3.50 -14.65 -11.36
C ARG A 23 -4.22 -15.67 -12.23
N THR A 24 -3.84 -15.72 -13.51
CA THR A 24 -4.46 -16.61 -14.51
C THR A 24 -3.52 -17.75 -14.86
N LEU A 25 -4.05 -18.84 -15.40
CA LEU A 25 -3.22 -19.95 -15.92
C LEU A 25 -2.22 -19.50 -16.99
N LEU A 26 -2.57 -18.49 -17.80
CA LEU A 26 -1.62 -17.91 -18.76
C LEU A 26 -0.45 -17.23 -18.06
N ALA A 27 -0.70 -16.47 -17.00
CA ALA A 27 0.34 -15.83 -16.21
C ALA A 27 1.24 -16.89 -15.54
N GLU A 28 0.65 -17.97 -15.02
CA GLU A 28 1.40 -19.08 -14.43
C GLU A 28 2.26 -19.81 -15.46
N LYS A 29 1.74 -20.08 -16.66
CA LYS A 29 2.53 -20.71 -17.74
C LYS A 29 3.74 -19.85 -18.14
N ILE A 30 3.55 -18.55 -18.30
CA ILE A 30 4.65 -17.61 -18.63
C ILE A 30 5.68 -17.56 -17.49
N ALA A 31 5.22 -17.62 -16.24
CA ALA A 31 6.11 -17.68 -15.09
C ALA A 31 6.89 -19.00 -15.04
N GLN A 32 6.28 -20.14 -15.39
CA GLN A 32 6.97 -21.42 -15.52
C GLN A 32 8.03 -21.40 -16.62
N ASP A 33 7.72 -20.82 -17.79
CA ASP A 33 8.71 -20.63 -18.85
C ASP A 33 9.87 -19.77 -18.35
N LEU A 34 9.60 -18.69 -17.60
CA LEU A 34 10.64 -17.85 -16.98
C LEU A 34 11.54 -18.66 -16.02
N MET A 35 11.00 -19.59 -15.23
CA MET A 35 11.79 -20.45 -14.33
C MET A 35 12.88 -21.20 -15.09
N THR A 36 12.57 -21.70 -16.30
CA THR A 36 13.53 -22.45 -17.13
C THR A 36 14.70 -21.61 -17.63
N THR A 37 14.51 -20.29 -17.72
CA THR A 37 15.55 -19.36 -18.18
C THR A 37 16.50 -18.92 -17.05
N ILE A 38 16.14 -19.15 -15.79
CA ILE A 38 16.96 -18.76 -14.63
C ILE A 38 17.88 -19.92 -14.26
N THR A 39 19.13 -19.85 -14.69
CA THR A 39 20.11 -20.95 -14.58
C THR A 39 20.79 -21.07 -13.21
N ASN A 40 20.84 -20.01 -12.40
CA ASN A 40 21.37 -20.01 -11.03
C ASN A 40 20.40 -19.33 -10.05
N PRO A 41 19.45 -20.07 -9.46
CA PRO A 41 18.45 -19.47 -8.60
C PRO A 41 18.97 -19.23 -7.17
N GLU A 42 19.08 -17.97 -6.78
CA GLU A 42 19.61 -17.53 -5.47
C GLU A 42 18.60 -17.58 -4.32
N GLY A 43 17.51 -18.35 -4.45
CA GLY A 43 16.44 -18.40 -3.43
C GLY A 43 15.75 -17.05 -3.28
N LYS A 44 15.01 -16.63 -4.30
CA LYS A 44 14.31 -15.32 -4.34
C LYS A 44 12.86 -15.49 -4.80
N MET A 45 12.04 -14.50 -4.45
CA MET A 45 10.75 -14.33 -5.11
C MET A 45 10.97 -13.71 -6.48
N TYR A 46 10.28 -14.23 -7.48
CA TYR A 46 10.20 -13.71 -8.84
C TYR A 46 8.74 -13.42 -9.16
N GLY A 47 8.48 -12.54 -10.11
CA GLY A 47 7.14 -12.28 -10.58
C GLY A 47 7.10 -11.75 -12.00
N ILE A 48 5.98 -12.01 -12.65
CA ILE A 48 5.65 -11.49 -13.98
C ILE A 48 4.34 -10.72 -13.93
N LEU A 49 4.22 -9.66 -14.73
CA LEU A 49 2.97 -8.94 -14.97
C LEU A 49 2.73 -8.84 -16.47
N LEU A 50 1.52 -9.23 -16.88
CA LEU A 50 0.99 -9.03 -18.22
C LEU A 50 0.32 -7.66 -18.26
N GLY A 51 0.85 -6.74 -19.06
CA GLY A 51 0.32 -5.40 -19.23
C GLY A 51 -0.07 -5.15 -20.69
N GLU A 52 -1.26 -4.60 -20.91
CA GLU A 52 -1.71 -4.14 -22.23
C GLU A 52 -1.23 -2.70 -22.44
N ASN A 53 -0.56 -2.42 -23.56
CA ASN A 53 -0.17 -1.06 -23.92
C ASN A 53 -1.30 -0.32 -24.66
N ALA A 54 -1.09 0.94 -25.01
CA ALA A 54 -2.11 1.76 -25.68
C ALA A 54 -2.49 1.25 -27.09
N ALA A 55 -1.64 0.45 -27.72
CA ALA A 55 -1.92 -0.20 -29.01
C ALA A 55 -2.68 -1.53 -28.86
N GLY A 56 -2.95 -1.98 -27.62
CA GLY A 56 -3.61 -3.27 -27.35
C GLY A 56 -2.65 -4.46 -27.33
N GLU A 57 -1.34 -4.22 -27.44
CA GLU A 57 -0.33 -5.28 -27.40
C GLU A 57 0.00 -5.66 -25.96
N ILE A 58 0.30 -6.94 -25.73
CA ILE A 58 0.64 -7.47 -24.41
C ILE A 58 2.16 -7.41 -24.21
N GLU A 59 2.58 -6.63 -23.21
CA GLU A 59 3.95 -6.59 -22.70
C GLU A 59 4.08 -7.43 -21.43
N ILE A 60 5.22 -8.12 -21.29
CA ILE A 60 5.53 -8.95 -20.12
C ILE A 60 6.62 -8.27 -19.32
N LEU A 61 6.25 -7.79 -18.12
CA LEU A 61 7.19 -7.27 -17.15
C LEU A 61 7.68 -8.38 -16.23
N LYS A 62 8.93 -8.29 -15.80
CA LYS A 62 9.58 -9.27 -14.91
C LYS A 62 10.24 -8.54 -13.74
N ALA A 63 10.09 -9.05 -12.52
CA ALA A 63 10.73 -8.51 -11.34
C ALA A 63 11.19 -9.64 -10.41
N PHE A 64 12.17 -9.35 -9.56
CA PHE A 64 12.57 -10.22 -8.46
C PHE A 64 12.70 -9.43 -7.16
N SER A 65 12.58 -10.13 -6.03
CA SER A 65 12.67 -9.53 -4.71
C SER A 65 14.09 -9.17 -4.34
N GLY A 66 14.25 -8.03 -3.67
CA GLY A 66 15.55 -7.57 -3.19
C GLY A 66 16.31 -6.75 -4.24
N GLN A 67 17.60 -6.54 -4.00
CA GLN A 67 18.42 -5.60 -4.74
C GLN A 67 19.04 -6.24 -5.99
N GLY A 68 19.14 -5.46 -7.06
CA GLY A 68 19.85 -5.82 -8.29
C GLY A 68 19.25 -5.15 -9.51
N GLU A 69 20.09 -4.94 -10.53
CA GLU A 69 19.67 -4.54 -11.87
C GLU A 69 20.02 -5.67 -12.83
N ALA A 70 19.05 -6.05 -13.65
CA ALA A 70 19.23 -7.04 -14.69
C ALA A 70 18.55 -6.53 -15.95
N THR A 71 19.22 -6.66 -17.09
CA THR A 71 18.69 -6.26 -18.39
C THR A 71 17.38 -7.01 -18.68
N GLY A 72 16.33 -6.27 -19.04
CA GLY A 72 14.99 -6.83 -19.28
C GLY A 72 14.15 -7.08 -18.03
N TRP A 73 14.60 -6.62 -16.85
CA TRP A 73 13.84 -6.65 -15.60
C TRP A 73 13.44 -5.24 -15.17
N VAL A 74 12.33 -5.16 -14.43
CA VAL A 74 11.85 -3.89 -13.85
C VAL A 74 12.90 -3.38 -12.84
N PRO A 75 13.31 -2.09 -12.95
CA PRO A 75 14.29 -1.51 -12.04
C PRO A 75 13.77 -1.39 -10.60
N SER A 76 14.68 -1.06 -9.68
CA SER A 76 14.31 -0.70 -8.31
C SER A 76 13.44 0.57 -8.28
N LEU A 77 12.73 0.79 -7.16
CA LEU A 77 11.79 1.91 -7.05
C LEU A 77 12.47 3.29 -7.19
N VAL A 78 11.73 4.22 -7.78
CA VAL A 78 12.14 5.61 -7.99
C VAL A 78 12.37 6.31 -6.65
N GLY A 79 13.45 7.09 -6.57
CA GLY A 79 13.86 7.84 -5.37
C GLY A 79 15.03 7.21 -4.61
N ARG A 80 15.32 5.93 -4.86
CA ARG A 80 16.45 5.20 -4.27
C ARG A 80 17.81 5.76 -4.67
N GLU A 81 17.96 6.23 -5.91
CA GLU A 81 19.21 6.81 -6.43
C GLU A 81 19.74 7.93 -5.53
N LYS A 82 18.84 8.72 -4.93
CA LYS A 82 19.18 9.84 -4.04
C LYS A 82 19.85 9.40 -2.73
N ILE A 83 19.61 8.17 -2.30
CA ILE A 83 20.13 7.61 -1.04
C ILE A 83 21.08 6.43 -1.26
N MET A 84 21.35 6.06 -2.52
CA MET A 84 22.12 4.86 -2.86
C MET A 84 23.54 4.87 -2.26
N LEU A 85 24.19 6.03 -2.23
CA LEU A 85 25.52 6.19 -1.64
C LEU A 85 25.49 6.00 -0.11
N GLU A 86 24.51 6.63 0.55
CA GLU A 86 24.33 6.53 2.01
C GLU A 86 23.90 5.10 2.40
N GLU A 87 23.00 4.49 1.64
CA GLU A 87 22.59 3.09 1.79
C GLU A 87 23.80 2.16 1.72
N LYS A 88 24.64 2.30 0.68
CA LYS A 88 25.85 1.48 0.51
C LYS A 88 26.81 1.64 1.68
N ARG A 89 27.02 2.88 2.15
CA ARG A 89 27.86 3.19 3.30
C ARG A 89 27.33 2.52 4.58
N VAL A 90 26.04 2.64 4.86
CA VAL A 90 25.43 2.05 6.06
C VAL A 90 25.44 0.52 5.99
N LEU A 91 25.16 -0.09 4.84
CA LEU A 91 25.25 -1.53 4.67
C LEU A 91 26.67 -2.05 4.91
N GLN A 92 27.69 -1.33 4.43
CA GLN A 92 29.09 -1.69 4.68
C GLN A 92 29.41 -1.61 6.18
N LEU A 93 28.95 -0.57 6.88
CA LEU A 93 29.11 -0.45 8.33
C LEU A 93 28.40 -1.58 9.09
N LEU A 94 27.19 -1.97 8.66
CA LEU A 94 26.45 -3.08 9.27
C LEU A 94 27.19 -4.42 9.09
N GLU A 95 27.81 -4.67 7.94
CA GLU A 95 28.63 -5.86 7.74
C GLU A 95 29.91 -5.81 8.58
N THR A 96 30.58 -4.66 8.70
CA THR A 96 31.72 -4.47 9.61
C THR A 96 31.34 -4.79 11.06
N ILE A 97 30.21 -4.26 11.54
CA ILE A 97 29.70 -4.54 12.90
C ILE A 97 29.44 -6.04 13.08
N LYS A 98 28.86 -6.70 12.08
CA LYS A 98 28.60 -8.15 12.12
C LYS A 98 29.91 -8.94 12.23
N GLN A 99 30.93 -8.60 11.44
CA GLN A 99 32.23 -9.26 11.51
C GLN A 99 32.95 -9.01 12.85
N GLU A 100 32.84 -7.80 13.41
CA GLU A 100 33.38 -7.47 14.73
C GLU A 100 32.71 -8.31 15.83
N ILE A 101 31.37 -8.45 15.80
CA ILE A 101 30.63 -9.31 16.74
C ILE A 101 31.09 -10.77 16.63
N ILE A 102 31.21 -11.31 15.41
CA ILE A 102 31.68 -12.69 15.19
C ILE A 102 33.08 -12.86 15.78
N THR A 103 34.00 -11.93 15.51
CA THR A 103 35.37 -11.96 16.02
C THR A 103 35.41 -11.95 17.54
N LEU A 104 34.65 -11.06 18.18
CA LEU A 104 34.55 -10.94 19.64
C LEU A 104 33.95 -12.19 20.30
N GLN A 105 33.01 -12.86 19.63
CA GLN A 105 32.43 -14.13 20.11
C GLN A 105 33.43 -15.29 20.04
N SER A 106 34.45 -15.19 19.19
CA SER A 106 35.44 -16.24 18.94
C SER A 106 36.80 -16.00 19.60
N ILE A 107 36.92 -15.07 20.56
CA ILE A 107 38.21 -14.76 21.19
C ILE A 107 38.82 -15.98 21.88
N PRO A 108 40.16 -16.18 21.79
CA PRO A 108 40.83 -17.35 22.35
C PRO A 108 40.72 -17.44 23.89
N GLU A 109 40.53 -16.30 24.57
CA GLU A 109 40.36 -16.21 26.02
C GLU A 109 39.20 -17.07 26.54
N HIS A 110 38.13 -17.28 25.76
CA HIS A 110 37.04 -18.18 26.15
C HIS A 110 37.53 -19.62 26.36
N ASN A 111 38.37 -20.12 25.45
CA ASN A 111 38.93 -21.47 25.54
C ASN A 111 39.99 -21.55 26.64
N LEU A 112 40.86 -20.55 26.75
CA LEU A 112 41.86 -20.48 27.81
C LEU A 112 41.22 -20.44 29.20
N TYR A 113 40.15 -19.66 29.37
CA TYR A 113 39.40 -19.60 30.62
C TYR A 113 38.82 -20.97 30.97
N ARG A 114 38.14 -21.64 30.03
CA ARG A 114 37.55 -22.96 30.24
C ARG A 114 38.59 -24.02 30.64
N LEU A 115 39.74 -24.05 29.96
CA LEU A 115 40.82 -25.00 30.24
C LEU A 115 41.47 -24.73 31.61
N ASN A 116 41.79 -23.47 31.91
CA ASN A 116 42.38 -23.10 33.20
C ASN A 116 41.41 -23.36 34.35
N GLN A 117 40.13 -23.01 34.19
CA GLN A 117 39.09 -23.28 35.18
C GLN A 117 39.00 -24.78 35.50
N ALA A 118 38.89 -25.63 34.47
CA ALA A 118 38.83 -27.08 34.65
C ALA A 118 40.10 -27.65 35.34
N ASN A 119 41.27 -27.11 35.02
CA ASN A 119 42.53 -27.49 35.67
C ASN A 119 42.53 -27.11 37.16
N PHE A 120 42.17 -25.87 37.50
CA PHE A 120 42.07 -25.44 38.90
C PHE A 120 41.01 -26.22 39.67
N GLU A 121 39.87 -26.55 39.06
CA GLU A 121 38.85 -27.40 39.69
C GLU A 121 39.41 -28.78 40.05
N ARG A 122 40.14 -29.44 39.14
CA ARG A 122 40.82 -30.72 39.42
C ARG A 122 41.85 -30.59 40.55
N LYS A 123 42.68 -29.55 40.53
CA LYS A 123 43.68 -29.30 41.59
C LYS A 123 43.02 -29.07 42.95
N ILE A 124 41.94 -28.30 42.98
CA ILE A 124 41.18 -28.01 44.21
C ILE A 124 40.53 -29.30 44.75
N GLN A 125 39.94 -30.12 43.89
CA GLN A 125 39.35 -31.41 44.27
C GLN A 125 40.41 -32.36 44.85
N ALA A 126 41.56 -32.51 44.19
CA ALA A 126 42.66 -33.34 44.69
C ALA A 126 43.16 -32.88 46.07
N LEU A 127 43.34 -31.56 46.23
CA LEU A 127 43.76 -30.97 47.51
C LEU A 127 42.71 -31.17 48.61
N GLN A 128 41.42 -31.06 48.29
CA GLN A 128 40.33 -31.32 49.23
C GLN A 128 40.31 -32.78 49.70
N GLN A 129 40.48 -33.73 48.77
CA GLN A 129 40.54 -35.16 49.09
C GLN A 129 41.73 -35.47 50.00
N GLN A 130 42.90 -34.93 49.70
CA GLN A 130 44.10 -35.11 50.52
C GLN A 130 43.89 -34.57 51.94
N HIS A 131 43.34 -33.36 52.07
CA HIS A 131 43.05 -32.76 53.37
C HIS A 131 42.01 -33.55 54.16
N GLN A 132 41.01 -34.15 53.49
CA GLN A 132 40.01 -34.99 54.13
C GLN A 132 40.64 -36.27 54.70
N ASN A 133 41.50 -36.94 53.92
CA ASN A 133 42.22 -38.14 54.35
C ASN A 133 43.14 -37.82 55.55
N HIS A 134 43.92 -36.74 55.47
CA HIS A 134 44.79 -36.32 56.58
C HIS A 134 44.00 -35.88 57.81
N LYS A 135 42.82 -35.28 57.64
CA LYS A 135 41.93 -34.96 58.77
C LYS A 135 41.44 -36.23 59.47
N GLN A 136 40.96 -37.22 58.71
CA GLN A 136 40.52 -38.50 59.26
C GLN A 136 41.65 -39.21 60.03
N GLU A 137 42.87 -39.22 59.48
CA GLU A 137 44.02 -39.83 60.15
C GLU A 137 44.42 -39.06 61.42
N ARG A 138 44.40 -37.72 61.39
CA ARG A 138 44.62 -36.90 62.60
C ARG A 138 43.59 -37.18 63.68
N ASP A 139 42.31 -37.28 63.31
CA ASP A 139 41.22 -37.54 64.24
C ASP A 139 41.35 -38.97 64.83
N ARG A 140 41.75 -39.95 64.02
CA ARG A 140 42.07 -41.32 64.46
C ARG A 140 43.22 -41.35 65.46
N LEU A 141 44.34 -40.70 65.16
CA LEU A 141 45.52 -40.67 66.03
C LEU A 141 45.22 -39.97 67.36
N ARG A 142 44.45 -38.88 67.33
CA ARG A 142 44.02 -38.15 68.55
C ARG A 142 43.13 -39.00 69.47
N ASN A 143 42.28 -39.85 68.90
CA ASN A 143 41.40 -40.74 69.67
C ASN A 143 42.13 -41.92 70.33
N LEU A 144 43.33 -42.29 69.86
CA LEU A 144 44.13 -43.40 70.41
C LEU A 144 44.88 -43.04 71.72
N GLY A 145 44.85 -41.78 72.15
CA GLY A 145 45.20 -41.37 73.54
C GLY A 145 46.69 -41.31 73.93
N ASN A 146 47.63 -41.72 73.07
CA ASN A 146 49.07 -41.89 73.43
C ASN A 146 50.05 -41.05 72.56
N LEU A 147 49.68 -39.84 72.14
CA LEU A 147 50.56 -38.98 71.33
C LEU A 147 51.54 -38.18 72.19
N LYS A 148 52.83 -38.22 71.84
CA LYS A 148 53.84 -37.33 72.45
C LYS A 148 53.60 -35.87 72.01
N PRO A 149 53.95 -34.86 72.83
CA PRO A 149 53.78 -33.45 72.47
C PRO A 149 54.38 -33.06 71.11
N GLU A 150 55.55 -33.62 70.77
CA GLU A 150 56.23 -33.42 69.48
C GLU A 150 55.41 -33.93 68.28
N GLU A 151 54.66 -35.03 68.45
CA GLU A 151 53.84 -35.62 67.39
C GLU A 151 52.58 -34.80 67.15
N LEU A 152 51.98 -34.27 68.21
CA LEU A 152 50.84 -33.36 68.13
C LEU A 152 51.21 -32.04 67.43
N GLU A 153 52.40 -31.50 67.70
CA GLU A 153 52.92 -30.31 67.04
C GLU A 153 53.16 -30.53 65.53
N LYS A 154 53.70 -31.69 65.14
CA LYS A 154 53.82 -32.09 63.72
C LYS A 154 52.48 -32.11 63.00
N LEU A 155 51.43 -32.69 63.62
CA LEU A 155 50.07 -32.75 63.05
C LEU A 155 49.43 -31.35 62.91
N ASN A 156 49.66 -30.46 63.89
CA ASN A 156 49.18 -29.08 63.85
C ASN A 156 49.91 -28.26 62.77
N ASN A 157 51.22 -28.48 62.59
CA ASN A 157 52.00 -27.85 61.53
C ASN A 157 51.55 -28.32 60.14
N LEU A 158 51.26 -29.61 59.96
CA LEU A 158 50.66 -30.14 58.72
C LEU A 158 49.32 -29.45 58.40
N SER A 159 48.43 -29.28 59.39
CA SER A 159 47.15 -28.57 59.19
C SER A 159 47.35 -27.09 58.81
N ARG A 160 48.35 -26.41 59.39
CA ARG A 160 48.70 -25.02 59.02
C ARG A 160 49.24 -24.95 57.58
N GLN A 161 50.09 -25.90 57.17
CA GLN A 161 50.61 -26.00 55.81
C GLN A 161 49.48 -26.23 54.78
N GLU A 162 48.55 -27.14 55.07
CA GLU A 162 47.37 -27.42 54.23
C GLU A 162 46.48 -26.17 54.03
N LYS A 163 46.21 -25.42 55.11
CA LYS A 163 45.45 -24.17 55.04
C LYS A 163 46.18 -23.12 54.18
N ARG A 164 47.52 -23.03 54.29
CA ARG A 164 48.36 -22.14 53.46
C ARG A 164 48.31 -22.57 51.99
N ALA A 165 48.47 -23.86 51.70
CA ALA A 165 48.42 -24.40 50.33
C ALA A 165 47.07 -24.12 49.65
N ARG A 166 45.95 -24.29 50.37
CA ARG A 166 44.62 -23.94 49.84
C ARG A 166 44.48 -22.44 49.53
N LYS A 167 45.01 -21.58 50.41
CA LYS A 167 44.99 -20.13 50.20
C LYS A 167 45.83 -19.74 48.99
N GLN A 168 47.02 -20.32 48.86
CA GLN A 168 47.92 -20.11 47.74
C GLN A 168 47.28 -20.54 46.41
N LEU A 169 46.69 -21.75 46.35
CA LEU A 169 46.03 -22.24 45.14
C LEU A 169 44.85 -21.35 44.70
N LYS A 170 44.07 -20.82 45.67
CA LYS A 170 43.01 -19.84 45.38
C LYS A 170 43.56 -18.53 44.84
N GLN A 171 44.71 -18.09 45.35
CA GLN A 171 45.37 -16.86 44.88
C GLN A 171 45.94 -17.04 43.47
N GLU A 172 46.56 -18.19 43.17
CA GLU A 172 47.02 -18.55 41.83
C GLU A 172 45.86 -18.65 40.83
N GLN A 173 44.75 -19.30 41.22
CA GLN A 173 43.54 -19.35 40.42
C GLN A 173 43.04 -17.94 40.09
N LYS A 174 42.97 -17.06 41.08
CA LYS A 174 42.55 -15.68 40.91
C LYS A 174 43.47 -14.92 39.92
N GLN A 175 44.79 -15.01 40.11
CA GLN A 175 45.77 -14.35 39.25
C GLN A 175 45.72 -14.81 37.79
N VAL A 176 45.38 -16.07 37.53
CA VAL A 176 45.28 -16.62 36.17
C VAL A 176 43.91 -16.32 35.52
N LEU A 177 42.82 -16.42 36.30
CA LEU A 177 41.46 -16.29 35.75
C LEU A 177 40.98 -14.84 35.63
N GLU A 178 41.36 -13.92 36.55
CA GLU A 178 40.88 -12.54 36.52
C GLU A 178 41.18 -11.80 35.21
N PRO A 179 42.42 -11.83 34.66
CA PRO A 179 42.70 -11.15 33.40
C PRO A 179 41.90 -11.71 32.22
N LEU A 180 41.59 -13.02 32.25
CA LEU A 180 40.76 -13.66 31.23
C LEU A 180 39.29 -13.23 31.35
N ILE A 181 38.77 -13.17 32.58
CA ILE A 181 37.41 -12.70 32.87
C ILE A 181 37.25 -11.23 32.43
N GLU A 182 38.22 -10.37 32.73
CA GLU A 182 38.19 -8.96 32.33
C GLU A 182 38.08 -8.80 30.81
N LYS A 183 38.90 -9.53 30.06
CA LYS A 183 38.86 -9.53 28.58
C LYS A 183 37.53 -10.06 28.03
N ILE A 184 37.01 -11.15 28.60
CA ILE A 184 35.70 -11.71 28.20
C ILE A 184 34.58 -10.71 28.50
N ASN A 185 34.60 -10.08 29.67
CA ASN A 185 33.59 -9.08 30.05
C ASN A 185 33.65 -7.85 29.13
N PHE A 186 34.86 -7.38 28.80
CA PHE A 186 35.05 -6.31 27.83
C PHE A 186 34.47 -6.67 26.45
N ALA A 187 34.77 -7.87 25.94
CA ALA A 187 34.22 -8.34 24.67
C ALA A 187 32.69 -8.44 24.70
N ASN A 188 32.11 -8.96 25.79
CA ASN A 188 30.66 -9.05 25.97
C ASN A 188 29.99 -7.66 25.99
N GLN A 189 30.57 -6.70 26.71
CA GLN A 189 30.07 -5.33 26.76
C GLN A 189 30.11 -4.70 25.37
N ARG A 190 31.22 -4.88 24.64
CA ARG A 190 31.37 -4.40 23.27
C ARG A 190 30.32 -5.01 22.32
N ILE A 191 30.04 -6.31 22.45
CA ILE A 191 28.98 -6.97 21.67
C ILE A 191 27.60 -6.34 21.93
N ILE A 192 27.29 -5.98 23.18
CA ILE A 192 26.01 -5.32 23.53
C ILE A 192 25.91 -3.96 22.83
N GLU A 193 26.96 -3.15 22.91
CA GLU A 193 27.04 -1.84 22.23
C GLU A 193 26.88 -1.97 20.72
N LEU A 194 27.62 -2.89 20.10
CA LEU A 194 27.55 -3.16 18.66
C LEU A 194 26.15 -3.61 18.22
N LYS A 195 25.47 -4.44 19.02
CA LYS A 195 24.08 -4.85 18.75
C LYS A 195 23.12 -3.66 18.80
N GLN A 196 23.32 -2.73 19.74
CA GLN A 196 22.51 -1.51 19.82
C GLN A 196 22.78 -0.56 18.66
N GLN A 197 24.05 -0.36 18.30
CA GLN A 197 24.46 0.43 17.13
C GLN A 197 23.85 -0.14 15.83
N ARG A 198 23.95 -1.47 15.63
CA ARG A 198 23.35 -2.18 14.49
C ARG A 198 21.85 -1.93 14.39
N ARG A 199 21.12 -2.01 15.51
CA ARG A 199 19.67 -1.75 15.54
C ARG A 199 19.33 -0.32 15.15
N ASN A 200 20.05 0.66 15.69
CA ASN A 200 19.83 2.08 15.39
C ASN A 200 20.11 2.42 13.93
N LEU A 201 21.25 1.96 13.39
CA LEU A 201 21.62 2.15 11.99
C LEU A 201 20.60 1.51 11.04
N SER A 202 20.16 0.28 11.34
CA SER A 202 19.14 -0.40 10.54
C SER A 202 17.81 0.36 10.54
N LYS A 203 17.39 0.91 11.69
CA LYS A 203 16.17 1.70 11.81
C LYS A 203 16.25 3.01 11.01
N GLN A 204 17.35 3.75 11.15
CA GLN A 204 17.58 5.00 10.43
C GLN A 204 17.61 4.80 8.91
N LEU A 205 18.33 3.77 8.44
CA LEU A 205 18.35 3.43 7.02
C LEU A 205 16.94 3.11 6.51
N GLN A 206 16.19 2.33 7.28
CA GLN A 206 14.84 1.94 6.90
C GLN A 206 13.89 3.15 6.82
N GLU A 207 13.96 4.09 7.77
CA GLU A 207 13.20 5.35 7.73
C GLU A 207 13.53 6.19 6.48
N LEU A 208 14.82 6.31 6.15
CA LEU A 208 15.28 7.02 4.94
C LEU A 208 14.75 6.36 3.66
N LEU A 209 14.83 5.02 3.57
CA LEU A 209 14.31 4.27 2.42
C LEU A 209 12.81 4.55 2.23
N TYR A 210 12.00 4.51 3.27
CA TYR A 210 10.55 4.74 3.16
C TYR A 210 10.14 6.17 2.80
N GLN A 211 10.92 7.17 3.24
CA GLN A 211 10.67 8.55 2.84
C GLN A 211 11.05 8.78 1.38
N SER A 212 12.09 8.10 0.89
CA SER A 212 12.58 8.25 -0.48
C SER A 212 11.76 7.46 -1.53
N TYR A 213 11.23 6.29 -1.16
CA TYR A 213 10.54 5.40 -2.10
C TYR A 213 9.12 5.89 -2.39
N CYS A 214 8.88 6.22 -3.65
CA CYS A 214 7.55 6.56 -4.15
C CYS A 214 6.97 5.42 -4.98
N LEU A 215 5.67 5.16 -4.78
CA LEU A 215 4.88 4.25 -5.59
C LEU A 215 3.85 5.04 -6.39
N ASN A 216 3.71 4.68 -7.66
CA ASN A 216 2.72 5.20 -8.57
C ASN A 216 1.56 4.19 -8.72
N ASN A 217 0.35 4.71 -8.91
CA ASN A 217 -0.82 3.90 -9.24
C ASN A 217 -1.44 4.29 -10.59
N PHE A 218 -2.44 3.54 -11.04
CA PHE A 218 -3.10 3.75 -12.33
C PHE A 218 -4.06 4.95 -12.33
N SER A 219 -4.37 5.53 -11.17
CA SER A 219 -5.07 6.82 -11.06
C SER A 219 -4.12 8.01 -11.22
N GLY A 220 -2.82 7.77 -11.44
CA GLY A 220 -1.81 8.80 -11.71
C GLY A 220 -1.29 9.48 -10.44
N GLN A 221 -1.54 8.90 -9.28
CA GLN A 221 -1.02 9.39 -8.01
C GLN A 221 0.36 8.81 -7.74
N SER A 222 1.19 9.58 -7.06
CA SER A 222 2.50 9.16 -6.58
C SER A 222 2.62 9.46 -5.09
N LEU A 223 2.79 8.44 -4.26
CA LEU A 223 2.87 8.58 -2.79
C LEU A 223 4.09 7.84 -2.26
N SER A 224 4.71 8.41 -1.22
CA SER A 224 5.80 7.72 -0.52
C SER A 224 5.28 6.52 0.28
N LEU A 225 6.12 5.49 0.44
CA LEU A 225 5.77 4.34 1.27
C LEU A 225 5.43 4.72 2.70
N ALA A 226 6.10 5.73 3.27
CA ALA A 226 5.80 6.25 4.60
C ALA A 226 4.34 6.74 4.71
N LYS A 227 3.82 7.41 3.68
CA LYS A 227 2.44 7.89 3.66
C LYS A 227 1.42 6.76 3.46
N LEU A 228 1.79 5.71 2.73
CA LEU A 228 0.92 4.58 2.43
C LEU A 228 0.75 3.61 3.62
N MET A 229 1.80 3.41 4.42
CA MET A 229 1.81 2.42 5.49
C MET A 229 1.50 3.00 6.89
N GLY A 230 1.47 4.33 7.02
CA GLY A 230 1.22 5.01 8.30
C GLY A 230 2.40 4.90 9.29
N SER A 231 2.15 5.25 10.56
CA SER A 231 3.15 5.33 11.64
C SER A 231 3.45 3.99 12.34
N ASN A 232 2.84 2.88 11.92
CA ASN A 232 3.12 1.56 12.48
C ASN A 232 4.45 1.00 12.00
N LEU A 233 5.08 0.14 12.82
CA LEU A 233 6.37 -0.49 12.55
C LEU A 233 6.40 -1.07 11.13
N LEU A 234 7.21 -0.46 10.27
CA LEU A 234 7.22 -0.76 8.85
C LEU A 234 8.04 -2.04 8.60
N PRO A 235 7.49 -3.09 7.95
CA PRO A 235 8.22 -4.34 7.73
C PRO A 235 9.28 -4.19 6.62
N THR A 236 10.50 -4.64 6.89
CA THR A 236 11.65 -4.43 6.00
C THR A 236 11.42 -5.03 4.59
N GLY A 237 11.76 -4.27 3.56
CA GLY A 237 11.68 -4.70 2.16
C GLY A 237 10.30 -4.55 1.49
N THR A 238 9.35 -3.82 2.08
CA THR A 238 8.01 -3.56 1.48
C THR A 238 8.07 -2.94 0.07
N GLY A 239 9.05 -2.10 -0.23
CA GLY A 239 9.25 -1.53 -1.58
C GLY A 239 10.02 -2.44 -2.55
N GLU A 240 10.64 -3.50 -2.04
CA GLU A 240 11.56 -4.35 -2.81
C GLU A 240 10.92 -5.68 -3.22
N CYS A 241 9.63 -5.87 -2.94
CA CYS A 241 8.87 -7.04 -3.37
C CYS A 241 8.45 -6.94 -4.85
N CYS A 242 8.18 -8.07 -5.50
CA CYS A 242 7.88 -8.13 -6.94
C CYS A 242 6.59 -7.36 -7.27
N ALA A 243 5.49 -7.63 -6.57
CA ALA A 243 4.19 -6.97 -6.84
C ALA A 243 4.26 -5.42 -6.82
N PRO A 244 4.80 -4.75 -5.78
CA PRO A 244 4.98 -3.29 -5.80
C PRO A 244 5.84 -2.78 -6.97
N LYS A 245 6.96 -3.46 -7.30
CA LYS A 245 7.83 -3.07 -8.43
C LYS A 245 7.09 -3.15 -9.76
N LEU A 246 6.46 -4.30 -10.03
CA LEU A 246 5.72 -4.57 -11.26
C LEU A 246 4.58 -3.57 -11.47
N LEU A 247 3.74 -3.38 -10.45
CA LEU A 247 2.58 -2.47 -10.53
C LEU A 247 3.00 -1.01 -10.64
N ASN A 248 4.00 -0.58 -9.88
CA ASN A 248 4.55 0.78 -9.99
C ASN A 248 5.09 1.06 -11.40
N TYR A 249 5.90 0.14 -11.94
CA TYR A 249 6.48 0.31 -13.26
C TYR A 249 5.42 0.27 -14.37
N ALA A 250 4.44 -0.65 -14.27
CA ALA A 250 3.31 -0.71 -15.18
C ALA A 250 2.53 0.62 -15.18
N ALA A 251 2.23 1.17 -14.00
CA ALA A 251 1.55 2.46 -13.87
C ALA A 251 2.38 3.61 -14.49
N MET A 252 3.70 3.65 -14.26
CA MET A 252 4.59 4.65 -14.85
C MET A 252 4.64 4.56 -16.38
N LYS A 253 4.56 3.35 -16.95
CA LYS A 253 4.52 3.12 -18.39
C LYS A 253 3.13 3.25 -19.01
N GLY A 254 2.10 3.48 -18.20
CA GLY A 254 0.71 3.52 -18.68
C GLY A 254 0.19 2.17 -19.17
N LEU A 255 0.82 1.06 -18.76
CA LEU A 255 0.36 -0.29 -19.08
C LEU A 255 -0.86 -0.62 -18.24
N LYS A 256 -1.88 -1.21 -18.86
CA LYS A 256 -3.08 -1.73 -18.19
C LYS A 256 -2.84 -3.18 -17.76
N PRO A 257 -2.70 -3.49 -16.47
CA PRO A 257 -2.51 -4.85 -15.97
C PRO A 257 -3.67 -5.76 -16.33
N ILE A 258 -3.34 -6.92 -16.88
CA ILE A 258 -4.27 -8.00 -17.21
C ILE A 258 -4.21 -9.09 -16.14
N ALA A 259 -3.01 -9.56 -15.83
CA ALA A 259 -2.78 -10.62 -14.86
C ALA A 259 -1.34 -10.57 -14.31
N MET A 260 -1.13 -11.17 -13.14
CA MET A 260 0.17 -11.21 -12.48
C MET A 260 0.37 -12.57 -11.81
N ALA A 261 1.62 -13.03 -11.70
CA ALA A 261 1.98 -14.22 -10.94
C ALA A 261 3.31 -14.00 -10.24
N GLU A 262 3.42 -14.44 -8.98
CA GLU A 262 4.65 -14.45 -8.20
C GLU A 262 4.98 -15.88 -7.76
N PHE A 263 6.26 -16.26 -7.81
CA PHE A 263 6.73 -17.60 -7.48
C PHE A 263 8.08 -17.56 -6.76
N TRP A 264 8.41 -18.65 -6.06
CA TRP A 264 9.73 -18.82 -5.45
C TRP A 264 10.64 -19.67 -6.34
N TRP A 265 11.89 -19.24 -6.52
CA TRP A 265 12.88 -19.98 -7.29
C TRP A 265 14.23 -20.02 -6.56
N GLY A 266 14.71 -21.24 -6.29
CA GLY A 266 15.90 -21.57 -5.50
C GLY A 266 15.59 -22.59 -4.40
N GLU A 267 16.59 -22.89 -3.56
CA GLU A 267 16.44 -23.92 -2.52
C GLU A 267 15.18 -23.70 -1.67
N SER A 268 14.44 -24.79 -1.46
CA SER A 268 13.25 -24.77 -0.64
C SER A 268 13.62 -24.56 0.83
N ASN A 269 12.87 -23.72 1.52
CA ASN A 269 13.01 -23.49 2.94
C ASN A 269 11.69 -23.79 3.67
N ARG A 270 11.62 -23.50 4.96
CA ARG A 270 10.45 -23.79 5.79
C ARG A 270 9.16 -23.15 5.26
N ASP A 271 9.25 -21.97 4.65
CA ASP A 271 8.09 -21.15 4.27
C ASP A 271 7.86 -21.11 2.75
N ARG A 272 8.88 -21.42 1.95
CA ARG A 272 8.88 -21.33 0.49
C ARG A 272 9.37 -22.62 -0.14
N LYS A 273 8.60 -23.13 -1.09
CA LYS A 273 8.92 -24.30 -1.91
C LYS A 273 9.28 -23.84 -3.31
N GLN A 274 10.30 -24.46 -3.90
CA GLN A 274 10.74 -24.16 -5.26
C GLN A 274 9.61 -24.42 -6.27
N GLY A 275 9.40 -23.46 -7.18
CA GLY A 275 8.43 -23.55 -8.27
C GLY A 275 6.98 -23.23 -7.87
N GLU A 276 6.69 -23.06 -6.58
CA GLU A 276 5.35 -22.76 -6.09
C GLU A 276 4.97 -21.29 -6.29
N PHE A 277 3.67 -21.07 -6.54
CA PHE A 277 3.10 -19.73 -6.72
C PHE A 277 2.55 -19.16 -5.42
N TYR A 278 2.79 -17.88 -5.20
CA TYR A 278 2.37 -17.16 -4.00
C TYR A 278 1.61 -15.88 -4.35
N GLY A 279 0.74 -15.47 -3.44
CA GLY A 279 0.06 -14.19 -3.50
C GLY A 279 0.89 -13.05 -2.90
N ALA A 280 0.25 -11.89 -2.76
CA ALA A 280 0.86 -10.75 -2.07
C ALA A 280 1.22 -11.13 -0.63
N CYS A 281 2.43 -10.77 -0.21
CA CYS A 281 2.86 -10.96 1.18
C CYS A 281 1.93 -10.17 2.13
N GLN A 282 1.35 -10.85 3.12
CA GLN A 282 0.31 -10.29 4.00
C GLN A 282 0.74 -9.03 4.75
N GLU A 283 1.98 -8.99 5.24
CA GLU A 283 2.45 -7.85 6.04
C GLU A 283 3.04 -6.71 5.20
N ARG A 284 3.54 -7.03 3.99
CA ARG A 284 4.35 -6.10 3.17
C ARG A 284 3.58 -5.57 1.97
N CYS A 285 3.08 -6.47 1.12
CA CYS A 285 2.48 -6.09 -0.16
C CYS A 285 0.98 -5.88 -0.04
N GLN A 286 0.29 -6.75 0.71
CA GLN A 286 -1.16 -6.74 0.83
C GLN A 286 -1.73 -5.39 1.27
N PRO A 287 -1.13 -4.65 2.24
CA PRO A 287 -1.61 -3.32 2.63
C PRO A 287 -1.54 -2.27 1.51
N LEU A 288 -0.63 -2.46 0.54
CA LEU A 288 -0.44 -1.54 -0.58
C LEU A 288 -1.37 -1.82 -1.76
N MET A 289 -1.98 -3.00 -1.84
CA MET A 289 -2.74 -3.43 -3.03
C MET A 289 -3.90 -2.48 -3.36
N GLY A 290 -4.59 -1.95 -2.34
CA GLY A 290 -5.67 -0.99 -2.56
C GLY A 290 -5.20 0.25 -3.31
N PHE A 291 -4.09 0.85 -2.87
CA PHE A 291 -3.48 2.00 -3.55
C PHE A 291 -2.90 1.61 -4.92
N LEU A 292 -2.11 0.55 -5.00
CA LEU A 292 -1.41 0.15 -6.24
C LEU A 292 -2.37 -0.20 -7.37
N LEU A 293 -3.52 -0.81 -7.06
CA LEU A 293 -4.55 -1.16 -8.03
C LEU A 293 -5.51 0.00 -8.34
N SER A 294 -5.42 1.13 -7.62
CA SER A 294 -6.30 2.27 -7.83
C SER A 294 -6.16 2.82 -9.25
N GLY A 295 -7.30 3.04 -9.91
CA GLY A 295 -7.37 3.44 -11.32
C GLY A 295 -7.44 2.29 -12.34
N LEU A 296 -7.43 1.03 -11.91
CA LEU A 296 -7.60 -0.12 -12.82
C LEU A 296 -9.02 -0.27 -13.38
N ARG A 297 -10.03 0.09 -12.60
CA ARG A 297 -11.42 0.22 -13.08
C ARG A 297 -11.59 1.60 -13.73
N SER A 298 -10.90 1.80 -14.85
CA SER A 298 -10.92 3.03 -15.65
C SER A 298 -11.58 2.86 -17.02
N SER A 299 -12.20 1.71 -17.32
CA SER A 299 -13.13 1.65 -18.45
C SER A 299 -14.41 2.38 -18.05
N LEU A 300 -14.47 3.67 -18.37
CA LEU A 300 -15.73 4.38 -18.42
C LEU A 300 -16.61 3.64 -19.41
N GLU A 301 -17.82 3.27 -18.99
CA GLU A 301 -18.77 2.58 -19.85
C GLU A 301 -19.14 3.51 -21.01
N ILE A 302 -18.70 3.14 -22.23
CA ILE A 302 -19.06 3.83 -23.45
C ILE A 302 -20.40 3.26 -23.90
N ILE A 303 -21.40 4.13 -24.00
CA ILE A 303 -22.76 3.76 -24.42
C ILE A 303 -22.98 4.02 -25.91
N TYR A 304 -22.20 4.92 -26.49
CA TYR A 304 -22.23 5.25 -27.91
C TYR A 304 -20.88 5.84 -28.32
N GLU A 305 -20.33 5.42 -29.46
CA GLU A 305 -19.11 5.98 -30.04
C GLU A 305 -19.19 5.88 -31.56
N ASP A 306 -18.89 6.98 -32.25
CA ASP A 306 -18.71 7.05 -33.71
C ASP A 306 -17.49 7.93 -34.03
N GLU A 307 -17.32 8.33 -35.30
CA GLU A 307 -16.20 9.18 -35.73
C GLU A 307 -16.18 10.58 -35.10
N GLY A 308 -17.34 11.13 -34.72
CA GLY A 308 -17.48 12.50 -34.23
C GLY A 308 -17.58 12.60 -32.71
N ILE A 309 -18.23 11.64 -32.05
CA ILE A 309 -18.63 11.73 -30.64
C ILE A 309 -18.41 10.44 -29.84
N ILE A 310 -18.34 10.60 -28.52
CA ILE A 310 -18.42 9.53 -27.54
C ILE A 310 -19.43 9.95 -26.47
N ALA A 311 -20.40 9.08 -26.16
CA ALA A 311 -21.22 9.20 -24.98
C ALA A 311 -20.85 8.09 -23.98
N ILE A 312 -20.76 8.46 -22.71
CA ILE A 312 -20.47 7.52 -21.62
C ILE A 312 -21.59 7.51 -20.58
N ASN A 313 -21.69 6.40 -19.84
CA ASN A 313 -22.35 6.37 -18.54
C ASN A 313 -21.34 6.78 -17.46
N LYS A 314 -21.35 8.05 -17.05
CA LYS A 314 -20.44 8.55 -16.02
C LYS A 314 -20.86 7.99 -14.65
N PRO A 315 -19.95 7.33 -13.91
CA PRO A 315 -20.26 6.91 -12.54
C PRO A 315 -20.40 8.12 -11.59
N ALA A 316 -21.15 7.93 -10.50
CA ALA A 316 -21.15 8.88 -9.39
C ALA A 316 -19.76 8.95 -8.74
N GLY A 317 -19.40 10.11 -8.18
CA GLY A 317 -18.12 10.37 -7.51
C GLY A 317 -16.97 10.81 -8.43
N LEU A 318 -17.12 10.68 -9.77
CA LEU A 318 -16.11 11.08 -10.76
C LEU A 318 -16.42 12.46 -11.37
N LEU A 319 -15.40 13.32 -11.49
CA LEU A 319 -15.54 14.62 -12.17
C LEU A 319 -15.68 14.46 -13.70
N SER A 320 -16.55 15.25 -14.33
CA SER A 320 -16.55 15.35 -15.80
C SER A 320 -15.26 15.98 -16.33
N VAL A 321 -14.79 17.05 -15.65
CA VAL A 321 -13.59 17.81 -16.01
C VAL A 321 -12.70 17.98 -14.79
N ALA A 322 -11.38 17.98 -15.02
CA ALA A 322 -10.40 18.15 -13.94
C ALA A 322 -10.64 19.47 -13.19
N GLY A 323 -10.53 19.42 -11.87
CA GLY A 323 -10.57 20.59 -11.02
C GLY A 323 -9.25 21.36 -11.02
N ARG A 324 -9.20 22.42 -10.22
CA ARG A 324 -8.04 23.32 -10.15
C ARG A 324 -6.87 22.72 -9.36
N TYR A 325 -7.17 21.89 -8.36
CA TYR A 325 -6.21 21.38 -7.39
C TYR A 325 -5.77 19.94 -7.75
N GLN A 326 -4.61 19.53 -7.24
CA GLN A 326 -3.95 18.27 -7.61
C GLN A 326 -4.76 17.02 -7.20
N ASP A 327 -5.50 17.11 -6.10
CA ASP A 327 -6.45 16.11 -5.59
C ASP A 327 -7.76 16.02 -6.40
N SER A 328 -7.99 16.96 -7.33
CA SER A 328 -9.17 17.02 -8.20
C SER A 328 -8.86 16.73 -9.67
N GLN A 329 -7.74 16.07 -9.94
CA GLN A 329 -7.29 15.75 -11.31
C GLN A 329 -7.91 14.46 -11.87
N ASP A 330 -8.50 13.57 -11.05
CA ASP A 330 -9.21 12.42 -11.59
C ASP A 330 -10.58 12.84 -12.16
N ALA A 331 -10.69 12.76 -13.48
CA ALA A 331 -11.86 13.19 -14.24
C ALA A 331 -11.99 12.36 -15.53
N VAL A 332 -13.20 12.31 -16.07
CA VAL A 332 -13.53 11.61 -17.33
C VAL A 332 -12.54 11.96 -18.45
N VAL A 333 -12.35 13.26 -18.71
CA VAL A 333 -11.45 13.74 -19.76
C VAL A 333 -10.00 13.31 -19.56
N ASN A 334 -9.55 13.24 -18.30
CA ASN A 334 -8.17 12.83 -17.99
C ASN A 334 -8.01 11.30 -18.08
N ARG A 335 -9.03 10.52 -17.72
CA ARG A 335 -9.03 9.06 -17.91
C ARG A 335 -8.95 8.70 -19.39
N PHE A 336 -9.71 9.37 -20.26
CA PHE A 336 -9.59 9.20 -21.71
C PHE A 336 -8.26 9.71 -22.27
N ARG A 337 -7.74 10.84 -21.77
CA ARG A 337 -6.42 11.35 -22.19
C ARG A 337 -5.30 10.35 -21.93
N ARG A 338 -5.35 9.64 -20.80
CA ARG A 338 -4.39 8.56 -20.48
C ARG A 338 -4.46 7.38 -21.43
N GLN A 339 -5.60 7.18 -22.11
CA GLN A 339 -5.80 6.19 -23.16
C GLN A 339 -5.44 6.75 -24.55
N GLY A 340 -4.77 7.90 -24.63
CA GLY A 340 -4.46 8.56 -25.91
C GLY A 340 -5.64 9.26 -26.58
N LYS A 341 -6.84 9.26 -25.98
CA LYS A 341 -8.03 9.93 -26.52
C LYS A 341 -8.15 11.36 -25.99
N ASN A 342 -7.84 12.34 -26.82
CA ASN A 342 -8.03 13.77 -26.50
C ASN A 342 -9.47 14.22 -26.82
N LEU A 343 -10.39 13.99 -25.87
CA LEU A 343 -11.80 14.33 -26.02
C LEU A 343 -12.15 15.67 -25.39
N ILE A 344 -13.12 16.37 -25.98
CA ILE A 344 -13.61 17.67 -25.53
C ILE A 344 -15.00 17.50 -24.89
N PRO A 345 -15.20 17.83 -23.60
CA PRO A 345 -16.49 17.71 -22.95
C PRO A 345 -17.47 18.74 -23.50
N VAL A 346 -18.60 18.27 -24.05
CA VAL A 346 -19.64 19.15 -24.63
C VAL A 346 -20.47 19.80 -23.52
N HIS A 347 -20.77 19.03 -22.48
CA HIS A 347 -21.40 19.50 -21.26
C HIS A 347 -20.74 18.85 -20.04
N ARG A 348 -21.26 19.12 -18.85
CA ARG A 348 -20.75 18.58 -17.59
C ARG A 348 -21.88 18.04 -16.73
N LEU A 349 -21.56 17.04 -15.93
CA LEU A 349 -22.35 16.57 -14.80
C LEU A 349 -21.60 16.94 -13.51
N ASP A 350 -22.34 17.06 -12.40
CA ASP A 350 -21.71 17.22 -11.10
C ASP A 350 -20.93 15.95 -10.73
N ARG A 351 -19.97 16.07 -9.81
CA ARG A 351 -19.12 14.94 -9.37
C ARG A 351 -19.98 13.74 -8.95
N GLU A 352 -20.95 13.99 -8.07
CA GLU A 352 -21.82 12.95 -7.50
C GLU A 352 -22.95 12.52 -8.43
N THR A 353 -23.30 13.31 -9.45
CA THR A 353 -24.33 12.96 -10.43
C THR A 353 -23.82 11.88 -11.37
N SER A 354 -24.59 10.82 -11.57
CA SER A 354 -24.26 9.76 -12.55
C SER A 354 -25.00 9.95 -13.87
N GLY A 355 -24.61 9.22 -14.92
CA GLY A 355 -25.38 9.09 -16.15
C GLY A 355 -24.71 9.67 -17.39
N ILE A 356 -25.51 9.94 -18.42
CA ILE A 356 -25.03 10.25 -19.78
C ILE A 356 -24.18 11.53 -19.81
N LEU A 357 -22.94 11.40 -20.27
CA LEU A 357 -22.05 12.52 -20.56
C LEU A 357 -21.54 12.42 -22.00
N LEU A 358 -21.77 13.49 -22.78
CA LEU A 358 -21.35 13.59 -24.17
C LEU A 358 -19.99 14.30 -24.32
N LEU A 359 -19.11 13.69 -25.10
CA LEU A 359 -17.77 14.15 -25.42
C LEU A 359 -17.61 14.22 -26.95
N ALA A 360 -16.96 15.27 -27.44
CA ALA A 360 -16.63 15.45 -28.85
C ALA A 360 -15.19 14.99 -29.13
N LYS A 361 -14.97 14.38 -30.29
CA LYS A 361 -13.63 13.96 -30.75
C LYS A 361 -12.85 15.09 -31.44
N SER A 362 -13.53 16.15 -31.87
CA SER A 362 -12.90 17.32 -32.51
C SER A 362 -13.53 18.64 -32.09
N LEU A 363 -12.83 19.74 -32.35
CA LEU A 363 -13.28 21.09 -32.00
C LEU A 363 -14.52 21.52 -32.80
N ASP A 364 -14.65 21.09 -34.05
CA ASP A 364 -15.79 21.46 -34.89
C ASP A 364 -17.07 20.74 -34.45
N ILE A 365 -16.96 19.46 -34.10
CA ILE A 365 -18.06 18.70 -33.47
C ILE A 365 -18.46 19.35 -32.14
N TYR A 366 -17.48 19.71 -31.31
CA TYR A 366 -17.74 20.43 -30.06
C TYR A 366 -18.50 21.74 -30.29
N ARG A 367 -18.09 22.56 -31.26
CA ARG A 367 -18.75 23.85 -31.57
C ARG A 367 -20.21 23.65 -31.97
N CYS A 368 -20.49 22.70 -32.86
CA CYS A 368 -21.85 22.41 -33.30
C CYS A 368 -22.73 21.94 -32.13
N LEU A 369 -22.25 20.99 -31.33
CA LEU A 369 -23.02 20.49 -30.18
C LEU A 369 -23.22 21.58 -29.12
N SER A 370 -22.16 22.34 -28.81
CA SER A 370 -22.25 23.46 -27.87
C SER A 370 -23.29 24.49 -28.29
N GLN A 371 -23.40 24.77 -29.59
CA GLN A 371 -24.45 25.61 -30.14
C GLN A 371 -25.84 25.01 -29.94
N GLN A 372 -26.05 23.71 -30.16
CA GLN A 372 -27.34 23.05 -29.87
C GLN A 372 -27.73 23.18 -28.38
N PHE A 373 -26.77 23.01 -27.46
CA PHE A 373 -27.00 23.23 -26.02
C PHE A 373 -27.37 24.70 -25.73
N GLN A 374 -26.66 25.67 -26.34
CA GLN A 374 -26.92 27.09 -26.18
C GLN A 374 -28.31 27.49 -26.72
N GLN A 375 -28.71 26.92 -27.85
CA GLN A 375 -30.01 27.11 -28.49
C GLN A 375 -31.13 26.27 -27.87
N ARG A 376 -30.84 25.48 -26.82
CA ARG A 376 -31.79 24.63 -26.10
C ARG A 376 -32.49 23.59 -27.00
N GLN A 377 -31.78 23.11 -28.03
CA GLN A 377 -32.26 22.06 -28.93
C GLN A 377 -31.99 20.63 -28.39
N VAL A 378 -31.24 20.53 -27.29
CA VAL A 378 -30.91 19.26 -26.63
C VAL A 378 -31.91 18.98 -25.52
N GLU A 379 -32.59 17.84 -25.61
CA GLU A 379 -33.51 17.36 -24.57
C GLU A 379 -32.71 16.55 -23.54
N LYS A 380 -32.93 16.86 -22.26
CA LYS A 380 -32.25 16.19 -21.14
C LYS A 380 -33.32 15.71 -20.16
N ILE A 381 -33.28 14.44 -19.79
CA ILE A 381 -34.16 13.89 -18.76
C ILE A 381 -33.27 13.29 -17.68
N TYR A 382 -33.51 13.73 -16.45
CA TYR A 382 -32.86 13.23 -15.26
C TYR A 382 -33.88 12.49 -14.42
N GLU A 383 -33.46 11.40 -13.79
CA GLU A 383 -34.26 10.71 -12.78
C GLU A 383 -33.61 10.90 -11.40
N ALA A 384 -34.44 11.15 -10.40
CA ALA A 384 -34.01 11.37 -9.03
C ALA A 384 -34.96 10.75 -8.01
N ILE A 385 -34.43 10.45 -6.83
CA ILE A 385 -35.22 10.10 -5.65
C ILE A 385 -35.19 11.27 -4.67
N LEU A 386 -36.35 11.75 -4.28
CA LEU A 386 -36.51 12.80 -3.26
C LEU A 386 -36.78 12.17 -1.90
N SER A 387 -36.28 12.80 -0.84
CA SER A 387 -36.33 12.25 0.51
C SER A 387 -37.73 12.17 1.15
N GLU A 388 -38.73 12.76 0.51
CA GLU A 388 -40.10 12.89 1.00
C GLU A 388 -41.14 12.72 -0.15
N ILE A 389 -42.43 12.70 0.21
CA ILE A 389 -43.52 12.59 -0.75
C ILE A 389 -43.84 13.95 -1.38
N VAL A 390 -43.75 14.04 -2.70
CA VAL A 390 -44.22 15.19 -3.45
C VAL A 390 -45.72 15.01 -3.73
N GLU A 391 -46.51 16.00 -3.29
CA GLU A 391 -47.96 15.99 -3.47
C GLU A 391 -48.37 16.30 -4.92
N ARG A 392 -47.62 17.19 -5.59
CA ARG A 392 -47.90 17.59 -6.98
C ARG A 392 -47.37 16.54 -7.95
N GLU A 393 -48.21 16.13 -8.90
CA GLU A 393 -47.82 15.13 -9.91
C GLU A 393 -46.83 15.67 -10.93
N SER A 394 -46.88 16.97 -11.25
CA SER A 394 -45.92 17.63 -12.13
C SER A 394 -45.95 19.15 -11.95
N GLY A 395 -44.98 19.86 -12.56
CA GLY A 395 -44.98 21.32 -12.59
C GLY A 395 -43.69 21.91 -13.15
N ILE A 396 -43.62 23.25 -13.11
CA ILE A 396 -42.46 24.02 -13.54
C ILE A 396 -41.87 24.72 -12.31
N ILE A 397 -40.55 24.61 -12.15
CA ILE A 397 -39.77 25.34 -11.16
C ILE A 397 -38.95 26.39 -11.92
N ASP A 398 -39.33 27.65 -11.74
CA ASP A 398 -38.72 28.81 -12.38
C ASP A 398 -38.09 29.71 -11.30
N LEU A 399 -36.85 29.39 -10.94
CA LEU A 399 -36.13 30.06 -9.87
C LEU A 399 -34.75 30.48 -10.39
N PRO A 400 -34.41 31.79 -10.37
CA PRO A 400 -33.11 32.25 -10.85
C PRO A 400 -31.99 31.82 -9.91
N LEU A 401 -30.89 31.32 -10.48
CA LEU A 401 -29.78 30.74 -9.72
C LEU A 401 -28.52 31.59 -9.77
N TRP A 402 -27.91 31.76 -8.60
CA TRP A 402 -26.65 32.47 -8.43
C TRP A 402 -25.64 31.62 -7.65
N ARG A 403 -24.34 31.85 -7.93
CA ARG A 403 -23.26 31.21 -7.19
C ARG A 403 -23.13 31.89 -5.83
N ASN A 404 -23.22 31.11 -4.74
CA ASN A 404 -22.99 31.67 -3.41
C ASN A 404 -21.52 32.11 -3.26
N PRO A 405 -21.23 33.41 -3.08
CA PRO A 405 -19.86 33.90 -2.99
C PRO A 405 -19.19 33.53 -1.66
N GLN A 406 -19.97 33.35 -0.58
CA GLN A 406 -19.49 33.10 0.78
C GLN A 406 -19.25 31.61 1.04
N ASN A 407 -20.03 30.72 0.41
CA ASN A 407 -19.96 29.28 0.67
C ASN A 407 -19.85 28.47 -0.63
N ARG A 408 -18.66 28.43 -1.23
CA ARG A 408 -18.44 27.59 -2.42
C ARG A 408 -18.34 26.11 -2.02
N PRO A 409 -18.91 25.17 -2.79
CA PRO A 409 -19.47 25.30 -4.14
C PRO A 409 -20.99 25.56 -4.22
N TYR A 410 -21.65 25.98 -3.15
CA TYR A 410 -23.11 26.15 -3.11
C TYR A 410 -23.63 27.14 -4.15
N GLN A 411 -24.85 26.88 -4.60
CA GLN A 411 -25.67 27.73 -5.46
C GLN A 411 -26.95 28.05 -4.68
N THR A 412 -27.49 29.25 -4.87
CA THR A 412 -28.68 29.74 -4.15
C THR A 412 -29.65 30.39 -5.13
N VAL A 413 -30.92 30.45 -4.73
CA VAL A 413 -31.92 31.27 -5.44
C VAL A 413 -31.65 32.74 -5.14
N ASP A 414 -31.56 33.56 -6.17
CA ASP A 414 -31.34 35.01 -6.05
C ASP A 414 -32.06 35.74 -7.18
N TRP A 415 -33.09 36.52 -6.83
CA TRP A 415 -33.93 37.21 -7.80
C TRP A 415 -33.27 38.44 -8.44
N GLN A 416 -32.24 39.01 -7.81
CA GLN A 416 -31.57 40.22 -8.32
C GLN A 416 -30.39 39.89 -9.22
N ARG A 417 -29.60 38.87 -8.86
CA ARG A 417 -28.34 38.52 -9.53
C ARG A 417 -28.38 37.17 -10.21
N GLY A 418 -29.37 36.33 -9.88
CA GLY A 418 -29.48 34.98 -10.41
C GLY A 418 -29.75 34.97 -11.91
N LYS A 419 -29.22 33.93 -12.56
CA LYS A 419 -29.48 33.68 -13.97
C LYS A 419 -30.80 32.92 -14.08
N ALA A 420 -31.69 33.36 -14.96
CA ALA A 420 -32.94 32.66 -15.27
C ALA A 420 -32.68 31.17 -15.52
N SER A 421 -33.43 30.34 -14.81
CA SER A 421 -33.28 28.90 -14.79
C SER A 421 -34.64 28.24 -14.62
N GLN A 422 -34.93 27.26 -15.47
CA GLN A 422 -36.23 26.61 -15.50
C GLN A 422 -36.06 25.09 -15.60
N THR A 423 -36.83 24.37 -14.78
CA THR A 423 -36.85 22.91 -14.74
C THR A 423 -38.30 22.45 -14.67
N TYR A 424 -38.74 21.64 -15.62
CA TYR A 424 -40.00 20.90 -15.49
C TYR A 424 -39.75 19.63 -14.66
N PHE A 425 -40.72 19.22 -13.86
CA PHE A 425 -40.65 17.97 -13.11
C PHE A 425 -41.95 17.17 -13.25
N LYS A 426 -41.83 15.85 -13.16
CA LYS A 426 -42.96 14.92 -13.12
C LYS A 426 -42.66 13.80 -12.13
N VAL A 427 -43.58 13.53 -11.21
CA VAL A 427 -43.52 12.37 -10.32
C VAL A 427 -43.87 11.13 -11.15
N VAL A 428 -42.96 10.16 -11.16
CA VAL A 428 -43.10 8.91 -11.93
C VAL A 428 -43.33 7.69 -11.05
N GLY A 429 -43.10 7.81 -9.74
CA GLY A 429 -43.37 6.75 -8.78
C GLY A 429 -43.26 7.22 -7.34
N LYS A 430 -43.84 6.44 -6.41
CA LYS A 430 -43.73 6.64 -4.97
C LYS A 430 -43.32 5.30 -4.35
N GLU A 431 -42.24 5.30 -3.58
CA GLU A 431 -41.66 4.10 -2.97
C GLU A 431 -41.49 4.35 -1.46
N GLY A 432 -42.42 3.87 -0.64
CA GLY A 432 -42.46 4.16 0.78
C GLY A 432 -42.63 5.66 1.05
N ASN A 433 -41.64 6.28 1.70
CA ASN A 433 -41.62 7.72 2.00
C ASN A 433 -40.86 8.55 0.96
N TYR A 434 -40.50 7.95 -0.18
CA TYR A 434 -39.69 8.61 -1.22
C TYR A 434 -40.50 8.81 -2.50
N SER A 435 -40.18 9.88 -3.23
CA SER A 435 -40.74 10.14 -4.56
C SER A 435 -39.68 9.96 -5.63
N ARG A 436 -40.00 9.16 -6.67
CA ARG A 436 -39.21 9.08 -7.89
C ARG A 436 -39.70 10.14 -8.87
N ILE A 437 -38.79 11.01 -9.31
CA ILE A 437 -39.11 12.19 -10.11
C ILE A 437 -38.23 12.23 -11.35
N GLU A 438 -38.87 12.53 -12.49
CA GLU A 438 -38.18 12.96 -13.69
C GLU A 438 -38.06 14.48 -13.70
N PHE A 439 -36.85 14.98 -13.87
CA PHE A 439 -36.55 16.40 -14.07
C PHE A 439 -36.09 16.64 -15.50
N ILE A 440 -36.72 17.62 -16.15
CA ILE A 440 -36.43 18.05 -17.52
C ILE A 440 -35.92 19.50 -17.45
N PRO A 441 -34.61 19.70 -17.23
CA PRO A 441 -34.04 21.04 -17.13
C PRO A 441 -33.97 21.70 -18.50
N TYR A 442 -34.73 22.78 -18.68
CA TYR A 442 -34.69 23.55 -19.93
C TYR A 442 -33.37 24.33 -20.06
N THR A 443 -32.90 24.90 -18.94
CA THR A 443 -31.57 25.48 -18.81
C THR A 443 -30.54 24.47 -18.26
N GLY A 444 -29.30 24.89 -18.02
CA GLY A 444 -28.23 24.03 -17.52
C GLY A 444 -27.28 24.76 -16.59
N ARG A 445 -27.80 25.32 -15.48
CA ARG A 445 -26.95 25.97 -14.47
C ARG A 445 -26.33 24.94 -13.52
N THR A 446 -25.21 25.31 -12.90
CA THR A 446 -24.55 24.50 -11.86
C THR A 446 -25.55 24.13 -10.78
N HIS A 447 -25.61 22.85 -10.40
CA HIS A 447 -26.50 22.31 -9.36
C HIS A 447 -28.01 22.62 -9.57
N GLN A 448 -28.45 22.97 -10.79
CA GLN A 448 -29.80 23.50 -11.02
C GLN A 448 -30.91 22.60 -10.47
N ILE A 449 -30.91 21.32 -10.83
CA ILE A 449 -31.94 20.37 -10.39
C ILE A 449 -31.93 20.22 -8.86
N ARG A 450 -30.74 20.18 -8.26
CA ARG A 450 -30.55 20.00 -6.81
C ARG A 450 -31.12 21.18 -6.03
N VAL A 451 -30.82 22.41 -6.46
CA VAL A 451 -31.39 23.62 -5.85
C VAL A 451 -32.88 23.73 -6.15
N HIS A 452 -33.34 23.44 -7.36
CA HIS A 452 -34.76 23.51 -7.71
C HIS A 452 -35.59 22.50 -6.91
N SER A 453 -35.08 21.29 -6.69
CA SER A 453 -35.72 20.30 -5.81
C SER A 453 -35.89 20.89 -4.41
N GLN A 454 -34.81 21.36 -3.80
CA GLN A 454 -34.84 21.87 -2.43
C GLN A 454 -35.64 23.17 -2.27
N ALA A 455 -35.41 24.18 -3.12
CA ALA A 455 -36.01 25.50 -2.99
C ALA A 455 -37.39 25.60 -3.66
N GLY A 456 -37.67 24.79 -4.69
CA GLY A 456 -38.91 24.82 -5.45
C GLY A 456 -39.95 23.79 -4.98
N LEU A 457 -39.51 22.61 -4.54
CA LEU A 457 -40.40 21.58 -4.00
C LEU A 457 -40.33 21.46 -2.47
N GLY A 458 -39.37 22.16 -1.84
CA GLY A 458 -39.13 22.07 -0.40
C GLY A 458 -38.35 20.81 0.01
N ILE A 459 -37.98 19.94 -0.94
CA ILE A 459 -37.50 18.59 -0.64
C ILE A 459 -36.15 18.35 -1.32
N GLY A 460 -35.15 17.94 -0.53
CA GLY A 460 -33.82 17.58 -1.02
C GLY A 460 -33.82 16.25 -1.77
N ILE A 461 -32.88 16.11 -2.72
CA ILE A 461 -32.62 14.83 -3.38
C ILE A 461 -31.95 13.89 -2.36
N LEU A 462 -32.36 12.63 -2.31
CA LEU A 462 -31.78 11.62 -1.42
C LEU A 462 -30.25 11.54 -1.61
N GLY A 463 -29.52 11.57 -0.49
CA GLY A 463 -28.06 11.58 -0.42
C GLY A 463 -27.38 12.88 -0.85
N ASP A 464 -28.14 13.95 -1.14
CA ASP A 464 -27.56 15.25 -1.43
C ASP A 464 -27.00 15.93 -0.17
N ARG A 465 -25.67 15.88 -0.05
CA ARG A 465 -24.92 16.45 1.07
C ARG A 465 -24.89 17.99 1.10
N LEU A 466 -25.28 18.67 0.02
CA LEU A 466 -25.27 20.13 -0.04
C LEU A 466 -26.67 20.72 0.15
N TYR A 467 -27.71 20.08 -0.38
CA TYR A 467 -29.04 20.69 -0.48
C TYR A 467 -30.09 19.97 0.36
N ASN A 468 -29.78 19.73 1.64
CA ASN A 468 -30.68 19.14 2.64
C ASN A 468 -31.31 17.80 2.21
N GLY A 469 -30.57 16.99 1.46
CA GLY A 469 -30.96 15.62 1.19
C GLY A 469 -30.77 14.75 2.43
N LYS A 470 -31.73 13.83 2.69
CA LYS A 470 -31.53 12.80 3.71
C LYS A 470 -30.28 11.98 3.38
N GLN A 471 -29.43 11.70 4.37
CA GLN A 471 -28.17 11.01 4.17
C GLN A 471 -28.37 9.62 3.54
N SER A 472 -27.54 9.31 2.54
CA SER A 472 -27.43 7.98 1.91
C SER A 472 -25.99 7.73 1.46
N ASP A 473 -25.75 6.55 0.89
CA ASP A 473 -24.50 6.10 0.27
C ASP A 473 -24.04 6.96 -0.93
N ARG A 474 -24.98 7.51 -1.71
CA ARG A 474 -24.71 8.32 -2.92
C ARG A 474 -25.76 9.40 -3.15
N LEU A 475 -25.49 10.32 -4.08
CA LEU A 475 -26.53 11.20 -4.65
C LEU A 475 -27.44 10.39 -5.60
N TYR A 476 -28.75 10.41 -5.33
CA TYR A 476 -29.78 9.77 -6.16
C TYR A 476 -30.25 10.72 -7.25
N LEU A 477 -29.32 11.11 -8.12
CA LEU A 477 -29.56 11.90 -9.32
C LEU A 477 -28.81 11.28 -10.50
N HIS A 478 -29.55 11.01 -11.57
CA HIS A 478 -29.03 10.31 -12.75
C HIS A 478 -29.47 10.99 -14.04
N ALA A 479 -28.53 11.29 -14.94
CA ALA A 479 -28.80 11.75 -16.30
C ALA A 479 -29.21 10.55 -17.16
N LYS A 480 -30.52 10.24 -17.16
CA LYS A 480 -31.14 9.03 -17.73
C LYS A 480 -31.21 9.05 -19.25
N GLN A 481 -31.58 10.19 -19.83
CA GLN A 481 -31.75 10.33 -21.28
C GLN A 481 -31.20 11.66 -21.81
N LEU A 482 -30.60 11.58 -22.99
CA LEU A 482 -30.07 12.72 -23.74
C LEU A 482 -30.43 12.57 -25.22
N SER A 483 -31.08 13.58 -25.78
CA SER A 483 -31.50 13.60 -27.18
C SER A 483 -31.00 14.85 -27.91
N PHE A 484 -30.35 14.68 -29.06
CA PHE A 484 -29.72 15.77 -29.82
C PHE A 484 -29.61 15.41 -31.31
N ARG A 485 -29.21 16.37 -32.15
CA ARG A 485 -28.92 16.10 -33.57
C ARG A 485 -27.44 15.84 -33.77
N HIS A 486 -27.10 14.76 -34.47
CA HIS A 486 -25.72 14.43 -34.76
C HIS A 486 -25.06 15.53 -35.63
N PRO A 487 -23.89 16.08 -35.28
CA PRO A 487 -23.30 17.24 -35.97
C PRO A 487 -22.94 17.03 -37.45
N GLN A 488 -22.72 15.78 -37.87
CA GLN A 488 -22.30 15.47 -39.24
C GLN A 488 -23.43 14.88 -40.08
N THR A 489 -24.36 14.14 -39.46
CA THR A 489 -25.42 13.42 -40.18
C THR A 489 -26.78 14.07 -40.01
N GLU A 490 -26.90 15.04 -39.08
CA GLU A 490 -28.14 15.76 -38.72
C GLU A 490 -29.30 14.88 -38.22
N THR A 491 -29.09 13.57 -38.16
CA THR A 491 -30.00 12.57 -37.61
C THR A 491 -30.21 12.81 -36.11
N LYS A 492 -31.42 12.55 -35.63
CA LYS A 492 -31.72 12.61 -34.20
C LYS A 492 -31.10 11.37 -33.53
N ILE A 493 -30.28 11.60 -32.52
CA ILE A 493 -29.74 10.56 -31.63
C ILE A 493 -30.49 10.65 -30.31
N ASP A 494 -31.03 9.52 -29.87
CA ASP A 494 -31.72 9.34 -28.60
C ASP A 494 -30.95 8.32 -27.76
N LEU A 495 -30.27 8.78 -26.70
CA LEU A 495 -29.52 7.93 -25.78
C LEU A 495 -30.30 7.73 -24.49
N ILE A 496 -30.51 6.49 -24.09
CA ILE A 496 -31.25 6.12 -22.86
C ILE A 496 -30.44 5.06 -22.12
N ILE A 497 -30.26 5.25 -20.81
CA ILE A 497 -29.62 4.28 -19.92
C ILE A 497 -30.52 4.01 -18.71
N LEU A 498 -30.36 2.82 -18.10
CA LEU A 498 -31.11 2.46 -16.91
C LEU A 498 -30.62 3.24 -15.69
N THR A 499 -31.57 3.76 -14.91
CA THR A 499 -31.27 4.37 -13.61
C THR A 499 -30.69 3.30 -12.68
N PRO A 500 -29.54 3.54 -12.02
CA PRO A 500 -28.86 2.54 -11.20
C PRO A 500 -29.44 2.40 -9.78
N PHE A 501 -30.66 2.91 -9.53
CA PHE A 501 -31.37 2.91 -8.26
C PHE A 501 -32.88 2.95 -8.47
#